data_AF-A0A1G9RJQ2-F1
#
_entry.id   AF-A0A1G9RJQ2-F1
#
_cell.length_a   1.000
_cell.length_b   1.000
_cell.length_c   1.000
_cell.angle_alpha   90.00
_cell.angle_beta   90.00
_cell.angle_gamma   90.00
#
_symmetry.space_group_name_H-M   'P 1'
#
loop_
_entity.id
_entity.type
_entity.pdbx_description
1 polymer ?
#
loop_
_entity_poly.entity_id
_entity_poly.type
_entity_poly.pdbx_seq_one_letter_code
_entity_poly.pdbx_strand_id
1 'polypeptide(L)'
;MRITGLFTAAALLAGLGAVATTPAAQAAPNCDNGQLLLSKTEFVSSRAASFVTRPDGSRMLLWPDTGHGFRAHSIKIPRVAGDIWAGVAFTGRNGPRGWENWYPGADDTRAWPHRGAQMYSLVGLLRDANTNAVLRRFFLGDGLRCTEITTGGPVYLQLTVNDHHLADNDGTFFADVQVYG
;
A
#
# COMPACT_ATOMS: atom_id res chain seq x y z
N MET A 1 17.70 -66.35 -42.35
CA MET A 1 17.75 -65.05 -43.04
C MET A 1 16.55 -64.24 -42.55
N ARG A 2 16.79 -63.10 -41.87
CA ARG A 2 15.77 -62.21 -41.27
C ARG A 2 15.15 -61.30 -42.33
N ILE A 3 13.82 -61.08 -42.30
CA ILE A 3 13.13 -59.83 -42.68
C ILE A 3 11.80 -59.77 -41.89
N THR A 4 11.69 -59.04 -40.77
CA THR A 4 11.12 -57.68 -40.55
C THR A 4 9.73 -57.38 -41.13
N GLY A 5 8.80 -57.00 -40.24
CA GLY A 5 7.56 -56.29 -40.55
C GLY A 5 7.09 -55.52 -39.31
N LEU A 6 7.58 -54.29 -39.15
CA LEU A 6 7.20 -53.34 -38.09
C LEU A 6 5.81 -52.75 -38.40
N PHE A 7 4.91 -52.77 -37.43
CA PHE A 7 3.66 -52.00 -37.47
C PHE A 7 3.93 -50.54 -37.09
N THR A 8 3.55 -49.60 -37.96
CA THR A 8 3.59 -48.16 -37.71
C THR A 8 2.23 -47.72 -37.15
N ALA A 9 2.17 -47.31 -35.88
CA ALA A 9 1.00 -46.66 -35.32
C ALA A 9 1.16 -45.13 -35.46
N ALA A 10 0.31 -44.51 -36.26
CA ALA A 10 0.23 -43.06 -36.39
C ALA A 10 -0.59 -42.50 -35.21
N ALA A 11 0.06 -41.74 -34.33
CA ALA A 11 -0.62 -40.98 -33.29
C ALA A 11 -1.12 -39.64 -33.87
N LEU A 12 -2.44 -39.46 -33.90
CA LEU A 12 -3.09 -38.18 -34.17
C LEU A 12 -2.92 -37.26 -32.95
N LEU A 13 -2.14 -36.18 -33.08
CA LEU A 13 -2.17 -35.08 -32.11
C LEU A 13 -3.27 -34.08 -32.51
N ALA A 14 -4.37 -34.06 -31.75
CA ALA A 14 -5.34 -32.97 -31.81
C ALA A 14 -4.82 -31.80 -30.95
N GLY A 15 -4.33 -30.75 -31.60
CA GLY A 15 -3.90 -29.51 -30.95
C GLY A 15 -5.11 -28.70 -30.48
N LEU A 16 -5.37 -28.71 -29.18
CA LEU A 16 -6.24 -27.74 -28.52
C LEU A 16 -5.47 -26.42 -28.39
N GLY A 17 -5.77 -25.45 -29.26
CA GLY A 17 -5.29 -24.09 -29.13
C GLY A 17 -5.94 -23.41 -27.93
N ALA A 18 -5.22 -23.32 -26.82
CA ALA A 18 -5.61 -22.48 -25.70
C ALA A 18 -5.46 -21.02 -26.11
N VAL A 19 -6.57 -20.31 -26.30
CA VAL A 19 -6.57 -18.86 -26.49
C VAL A 19 -6.20 -18.25 -25.14
N ALA A 20 -4.96 -17.76 -25.02
CA ALA A 20 -4.53 -16.98 -23.88
C ALA A 20 -5.29 -15.64 -23.87
N THR A 21 -6.35 -15.56 -23.08
CA THR A 21 -6.98 -14.29 -22.75
C THR A 21 -6.01 -13.52 -21.86
N THR A 22 -5.37 -12.50 -22.43
CA THR A 22 -4.63 -11.53 -21.63
C THR A 22 -5.65 -10.79 -20.76
N PRO A 23 -5.49 -10.78 -19.41
CA PRO A 23 -6.37 -9.99 -18.58
C PRO A 23 -6.23 -8.52 -18.99
N ALA A 24 -7.36 -7.89 -19.29
CA ALA A 24 -7.38 -6.45 -19.57
C ALA A 24 -6.74 -5.72 -18.39
N ALA A 25 -5.74 -4.89 -18.67
CA ALA A 25 -5.14 -4.03 -17.67
C ALA A 25 -6.24 -3.15 -17.08
N GLN A 26 -6.59 -3.39 -15.82
CA GLN A 26 -7.59 -2.61 -15.11
C GLN A 26 -7.09 -1.16 -15.07
N ALA A 27 -7.86 -0.24 -15.65
CA ALA A 27 -7.52 1.17 -15.66
C ALA A 27 -7.26 1.63 -14.22
N ALA A 28 -6.19 2.39 -14.00
CA ALA A 28 -5.89 2.92 -12.68
C ALA A 28 -7.10 3.73 -12.17
N PRO A 29 -7.52 3.54 -10.91
CA PRO A 29 -8.69 4.22 -10.38
C PRO A 29 -8.50 5.75 -10.47
N ASN A 30 -9.51 6.45 -10.96
CA ASN A 30 -9.50 7.91 -11.03
C ASN A 30 -10.03 8.49 -9.72
N CYS A 31 -9.13 8.88 -8.82
CA CYS A 31 -9.46 9.49 -7.54
C CYS A 31 -10.22 10.82 -7.67
N ASP A 32 -10.06 11.52 -8.80
CA ASP A 32 -10.57 12.87 -8.98
C ASP A 32 -12.04 12.89 -9.47
N ASN A 33 -12.72 11.73 -9.49
CA ASN A 33 -14.15 11.63 -9.84
C ASN A 33 -15.11 12.09 -8.74
N GLY A 34 -14.58 12.59 -7.61
CA GLY A 34 -15.32 12.99 -6.41
C GLY A 34 -15.16 14.45 -6.02
N GLN A 35 -15.95 14.88 -5.03
CA GLN A 35 -15.70 16.12 -4.32
C GLN A 35 -14.48 15.95 -3.40
N LEU A 36 -13.53 16.90 -3.46
CA LEU A 36 -12.44 16.97 -2.49
C LEU A 36 -13.01 17.32 -1.10
N LEU A 37 -12.94 16.39 -0.17
CA LEU A 37 -13.46 16.54 1.19
C LEU A 37 -12.40 17.07 2.16
N LEU A 38 -11.15 16.67 1.96
CA LEU A 38 -10.00 17.08 2.76
C LEU A 38 -8.79 17.24 1.84
N SER A 39 -8.02 18.32 2.07
CA SER A 39 -6.62 18.41 1.65
C SER A 39 -5.79 18.95 2.81
N LYS A 40 -4.77 18.20 3.22
CA LYS A 40 -3.92 18.55 4.38
C LYS A 40 -2.53 17.92 4.26
N THR A 41 -1.51 18.61 4.75
CA THR A 41 -0.19 18.01 4.99
C THR A 41 -0.17 17.34 6.35
N GLU A 42 0.13 16.05 6.38
CA GLU A 42 0.33 15.27 7.61
C GLU A 42 1.82 15.07 7.89
N PHE A 43 2.22 15.27 9.13
CA PHE A 43 3.57 14.99 9.61
C PHE A 43 3.61 13.61 10.25
N VAL A 44 4.61 12.81 9.85
CA VAL A 44 4.80 11.44 10.32
C VAL A 44 6.18 11.36 10.95
N SER A 45 6.20 11.39 12.29
CA SER A 45 7.43 11.18 13.04
C SER A 45 7.97 9.78 12.76
N SER A 46 9.29 9.65 12.67
CA SER A 46 9.91 8.33 12.54
C SER A 46 9.71 7.42 13.77
N ARG A 47 9.26 8.00 14.89
CA ARG A 47 9.03 7.32 16.17
C ARG A 47 7.59 6.93 16.44
N ALA A 48 6.64 7.45 15.63
CA ALA A 48 5.23 7.28 15.90
C ALA A 48 4.42 7.25 14.61
N ALA A 49 3.39 6.41 14.61
CA ALA A 49 2.38 6.47 13.58
C ALA A 49 1.58 7.77 13.66
N SER A 50 1.20 8.30 12.51
CA SER A 50 0.31 9.46 12.39
C SER A 50 -1.03 9.00 11.83
N PHE A 51 -2.12 9.46 12.45
CA PHE A 51 -3.46 9.28 11.90
C PHE A 51 -3.85 10.56 11.17
N VAL A 52 -4.50 10.42 10.03
CA VAL A 52 -5.09 11.58 9.37
C VAL A 52 -6.17 12.14 10.28
N THR A 53 -6.07 13.42 10.58
CA THR A 53 -6.94 14.10 11.56
C THR A 53 -7.72 15.23 10.90
N ARG A 54 -8.91 15.49 11.45
CA ARG A 54 -9.69 16.68 11.16
C ARG A 54 -8.99 17.94 11.70
N PRO A 55 -9.41 19.15 11.29
CA PRO A 55 -8.88 20.40 11.85
C PRO A 55 -8.95 20.51 13.38
N ASP A 56 -9.90 19.82 14.02
CA ASP A 56 -10.05 19.76 15.48
C ASP A 56 -9.09 18.77 16.18
N GLY A 57 -8.21 18.10 15.43
CA GLY A 57 -7.26 17.11 15.94
C GLY A 57 -7.84 15.70 16.16
N SER A 58 -9.16 15.50 15.96
CA SER A 58 -9.79 14.18 16.04
C SER A 58 -9.42 13.32 14.83
N ARG A 59 -9.34 12.00 15.00
CA ARG A 59 -9.07 11.07 13.90
C ARG A 59 -10.18 11.18 12.85
N MET A 60 -9.80 11.32 11.59
CA MET A 60 -10.76 11.45 10.50
C MET A 60 -11.34 10.09 10.16
N LEU A 61 -12.64 9.93 10.40
CA LEU A 61 -13.40 8.77 9.99
C LEU A 61 -13.69 8.85 8.49
N LEU A 62 -13.22 7.87 7.73
CA LEU A 62 -13.47 7.70 6.31
C LEU A 62 -14.53 6.62 6.14
N TRP A 63 -15.66 6.92 5.53
CA TRP A 63 -16.74 5.93 5.41
C TRP A 63 -17.28 5.92 3.99
N PRO A 64 -17.35 4.78 3.29
CA PRO A 64 -17.95 4.75 1.96
C PRO A 64 -19.48 4.94 1.94
N ASP A 65 -20.22 4.62 3.01
CA ASP A 65 -21.68 4.65 2.97
C ASP A 65 -22.35 4.78 4.36
N THR A 66 -22.90 5.95 4.69
CA THR A 66 -24.10 6.20 5.53
C THR A 66 -24.21 7.71 5.85
N GLY A 67 -25.41 8.27 5.82
CA GLY A 67 -25.73 9.72 5.81
C GLY A 67 -25.31 10.59 7.00
N HIS A 68 -24.31 10.20 7.80
CA HIS A 68 -23.81 10.97 8.95
C HIS A 68 -22.27 11.11 9.02
N GLY A 69 -21.54 10.79 7.94
CA GLY A 69 -20.09 10.98 7.83
C GLY A 69 -19.64 11.51 6.46
N PHE A 70 -18.35 11.85 6.32
CA PHE A 70 -17.76 12.14 5.01
C PHE A 70 -17.75 10.85 4.20
N ARG A 71 -18.60 10.78 3.17
CA ARG A 71 -18.55 9.70 2.17
C ARG A 71 -17.19 9.79 1.52
N ALA A 72 -16.26 8.91 1.86
CA ALA A 72 -14.93 8.91 1.27
C ALA A 72 -14.77 7.62 0.47
N HIS A 73 -14.62 7.75 -0.85
CA HIS A 73 -14.44 6.60 -1.74
C HIS A 73 -12.98 6.43 -2.16
N SER A 74 -12.16 7.48 -2.09
CA SER A 74 -10.76 7.37 -2.49
C SER A 74 -9.82 8.33 -1.75
N ILE A 75 -8.53 7.96 -1.77
CA ILE A 75 -7.44 8.72 -1.16
C ILE A 75 -6.34 8.88 -2.20
N LYS A 76 -5.79 10.08 -2.27
CA LYS A 76 -4.61 10.44 -3.08
C LYS A 76 -3.58 11.08 -2.17
N ILE A 77 -2.32 10.69 -2.34
CA ILE A 77 -1.19 11.27 -1.62
C ILE A 77 -0.20 11.73 -2.70
N PRO A 78 -0.42 12.91 -3.32
CA PRO A 78 0.32 13.29 -4.53
C PRO A 78 1.80 13.56 -4.25
N ARG A 79 2.16 13.81 -2.99
CA ARG A 79 3.52 14.10 -2.56
C ARG A 79 3.79 13.55 -1.18
N VAL A 80 4.96 12.94 -1.04
CA VAL A 80 5.61 12.62 0.23
C VAL A 80 7.06 13.10 0.14
N ALA A 81 7.55 13.71 1.21
CA ALA A 81 8.92 14.18 1.30
C ALA A 81 9.41 14.18 2.77
N GLY A 82 10.62 14.67 2.98
CA GLY A 82 11.32 14.61 4.26
C GLY A 82 12.32 13.46 4.30
N ASP A 83 12.92 13.27 5.46
CA ASP A 83 13.91 12.23 5.68
C ASP A 83 13.86 11.75 7.13
N ILE A 84 14.28 10.51 7.32
CA ILE A 84 14.45 9.91 8.64
C ILE A 84 15.86 9.32 8.73
N TRP A 85 16.38 9.26 9.94
CA TRP A 85 17.49 8.38 10.29
C TRP A 85 16.93 7.03 10.74
N ALA A 86 17.40 5.95 10.13
CA ALA A 86 16.83 4.61 10.18
C ALA A 86 17.66 3.63 11.04
N GLY A 87 17.77 3.93 12.33
CA GLY A 87 18.29 3.00 13.33
C GLY A 87 19.75 2.57 13.16
N VAL A 88 20.19 1.69 14.06
CA VAL A 88 21.60 1.23 14.14
C VAL A 88 21.99 0.31 12.97
N ALA A 89 21.01 -0.29 12.31
CA ALA A 89 21.23 -1.26 11.22
C ALA A 89 21.71 -0.59 9.92
N PHE A 90 21.46 0.71 9.73
CA PHE A 90 21.84 1.45 8.53
C PHE A 90 22.51 2.76 8.91
N THR A 91 23.63 3.08 8.25
CA THR A 91 24.30 4.37 8.44
C THR A 91 23.75 5.38 7.43
N GLY A 92 22.83 6.24 7.85
CA GLY A 92 22.40 7.37 7.02
C GLY A 92 20.95 7.80 7.20
N ARG A 93 20.59 8.87 6.50
CA ARG A 93 19.21 9.33 6.35
C ARG A 93 18.64 8.80 5.04
N ASN A 94 17.39 8.35 5.05
CA ASN A 94 16.68 7.93 3.85
C ASN A 94 15.40 8.74 3.65
N GLY A 95 15.04 8.91 2.38
CA GLY A 95 13.77 9.52 2.00
C GLY A 95 12.59 8.55 2.17
N PRO A 96 11.38 8.99 1.77
CA PRO A 96 10.13 8.24 1.93
C PRO A 96 10.10 6.89 1.21
N ARG A 97 10.91 6.71 0.17
CA ARG A 97 11.10 5.41 -0.49
C ARG A 97 11.69 4.35 0.44
N GLY A 98 12.40 4.73 1.50
CA GLY A 98 13.13 3.78 2.32
C GLY A 98 14.51 3.48 1.73
N TRP A 99 15.10 2.39 2.18
CA TRP A 99 16.34 1.87 1.61
C TRP A 99 16.05 1.02 0.37
N GLU A 100 16.48 1.51 -0.80
CA GLU A 100 16.21 0.84 -2.07
C GLU A 100 16.78 -0.59 -2.06
N ASN A 101 15.94 -1.55 -2.48
CA ASN A 101 16.25 -2.99 -2.51
C ASN A 101 16.38 -3.68 -1.15
N TRP A 102 16.08 -2.99 -0.05
CA TRP A 102 16.02 -3.60 1.28
C TRP A 102 14.57 -3.84 1.67
N TYR A 103 14.20 -5.11 1.84
CA TYR A 103 12.86 -5.53 2.24
C TYR A 103 12.96 -6.40 3.49
N PRO A 104 11.91 -6.42 4.34
CA PRO A 104 11.81 -7.42 5.38
C PRO A 104 11.99 -8.83 4.80
N GLY A 105 12.88 -9.62 5.40
CA GLY A 105 13.14 -10.99 4.97
C GLY A 105 11.88 -11.86 5.03
N ALA A 106 11.82 -12.90 4.20
CA ALA A 106 10.70 -13.84 4.23
C ALA A 106 10.64 -14.64 5.55
N ASP A 107 11.80 -14.87 6.16
CA ASP A 107 12.03 -15.52 7.45
C ASP A 107 11.97 -14.55 8.65
N ASP A 108 11.97 -13.25 8.39
CA ASP A 108 11.88 -12.24 9.43
C ASP A 108 10.48 -12.29 10.06
N THR A 109 10.34 -12.82 11.27
CA THR A 109 9.05 -12.97 11.95
C THR A 109 8.52 -11.69 12.59
N ARG A 110 9.27 -10.58 12.51
CA ARG A 110 8.91 -9.32 13.18
C ARG A 110 7.66 -8.69 12.58
N ALA A 111 6.97 -7.87 13.39
CA ALA A 111 5.68 -7.27 13.05
C ALA A 111 5.84 -6.03 12.15
N TRP A 112 6.40 -6.20 10.95
CA TRP A 112 6.56 -5.12 9.97
C TRP A 112 5.20 -4.56 9.53
N PRO A 113 5.03 -3.22 9.48
CA PRO A 113 3.81 -2.61 8.99
C PRO A 113 3.42 -3.07 7.59
N HIS A 114 4.39 -3.21 6.68
CA HIS A 114 4.19 -3.68 5.30
C HIS A 114 5.39 -4.49 4.77
N ARG A 115 5.28 -5.82 4.79
CA ARG A 115 6.36 -6.73 4.34
C ARG A 115 6.78 -6.59 2.87
N GLY A 116 5.84 -6.24 1.98
CA GLY A 116 6.12 -6.00 0.56
C GLY A 116 6.66 -4.60 0.22
N ALA A 117 7.01 -3.80 1.22
CA ALA A 117 7.52 -2.44 1.04
C ALA A 117 8.97 -2.35 1.51
N GLN A 118 9.72 -1.39 0.95
CA GLN A 118 11.11 -1.15 1.34
C GLN A 118 11.19 -0.82 2.84
N MET A 119 12.24 -1.30 3.51
CA MET A 119 12.48 -1.03 4.93
C MET A 119 12.64 0.49 5.13
N TYR A 120 12.10 1.01 6.24
CA TYR A 120 12.18 2.44 6.61
C TYR A 120 11.51 3.41 5.62
N SER A 121 10.71 2.88 4.69
CA SER A 121 9.86 3.68 3.81
C SER A 121 8.64 4.23 4.56
N LEU A 122 7.96 5.21 3.98
CA LEU A 122 6.63 5.58 4.42
C LEU A 122 5.61 4.59 3.83
N VAL A 123 4.69 4.12 4.67
CA VAL A 123 3.58 3.25 4.28
C VAL A 123 2.26 3.75 4.87
N GLY A 124 1.17 3.44 4.16
CA GLY A 124 -0.17 3.74 4.61
C GLY A 124 -0.96 2.48 4.94
N LEU A 125 -1.81 2.59 5.96
CA LEU A 125 -2.67 1.53 6.46
C LEU A 125 -4.11 2.05 6.54
N LEU A 126 -5.05 1.31 5.94
CA LEU A 126 -6.46 1.49 6.25
C LEU A 126 -6.81 0.58 7.43
N ARG A 127 -7.29 1.17 8.51
CA ARG A 127 -7.71 0.45 9.71
C ARG A 127 -9.20 0.55 9.91
N ASP A 128 -9.82 -0.57 10.24
CA ASP A 128 -11.21 -0.59 10.68
C ASP A 128 -11.38 0.30 11.92
N ALA A 129 -12.34 1.22 11.90
CA ALA A 129 -12.47 2.22 12.96
C ALA A 129 -12.93 1.65 14.30
N ASN A 130 -13.57 0.47 14.30
CA ASN A 130 -14.15 -0.15 15.49
C ASN A 130 -13.18 -1.15 16.13
N THR A 131 -12.54 -1.97 15.31
CA THR A 131 -11.65 -3.07 15.73
C THR A 131 -10.17 -2.71 15.66
N ASN A 132 -9.84 -1.59 15.01
CA ASN A 132 -8.47 -1.17 14.72
C ASN A 132 -7.66 -2.17 13.88
N ALA A 133 -8.32 -3.16 13.26
CA ALA A 133 -7.69 -4.16 12.41
C ALA A 133 -7.18 -3.52 11.11
N VAL A 134 -5.99 -3.92 10.63
CA VAL A 134 -5.47 -3.44 9.34
C VAL A 134 -6.18 -4.17 8.21
N LEU A 135 -7.01 -3.44 7.47
CA LEU A 135 -7.76 -3.93 6.32
C LEU A 135 -6.92 -3.90 5.04
N ARG A 136 -6.12 -2.85 4.87
CA ARG A 136 -5.29 -2.66 3.68
C ARG A 136 -3.97 -1.98 4.03
N ARG A 137 -2.93 -2.32 3.28
CA ARG A 137 -1.60 -1.73 3.36
C ARG A 137 -1.20 -1.26 1.98
N PHE A 138 -0.46 -0.17 1.89
CA PHE A 138 0.11 0.29 0.64
C PHE A 138 1.45 1.00 0.87
N PHE A 139 2.38 0.75 -0.05
CA PHE A 139 3.62 1.50 -0.16
C PHE A 139 3.32 2.90 -0.67
N LEU A 140 3.89 3.91 -0.01
CA LEU A 140 3.76 5.31 -0.43
C LEU A 140 4.95 5.76 -1.25
N GLY A 141 6.18 5.47 -0.81
CA GLY A 141 7.36 6.07 -1.42
C GLY A 141 7.20 7.59 -1.48
N ASP A 142 7.39 8.19 -2.67
CA ASP A 142 7.22 9.64 -2.87
C ASP A 142 5.76 10.08 -3.06
N GLY A 143 4.82 9.15 -3.12
CA GLY A 143 3.41 9.45 -3.35
C GLY A 143 2.59 8.26 -3.80
N LEU A 144 1.29 8.34 -3.52
CA LEU A 144 0.27 7.41 -3.97
C LEU A 144 -0.69 8.12 -4.91
N ARG A 145 -0.71 7.68 -6.17
CA ARG A 145 -1.58 8.27 -7.20
C ARG A 145 -3.06 8.17 -6.84
N CYS A 146 -3.50 6.99 -6.40
CA CYS A 146 -4.87 6.77 -5.99
C CYS A 146 -5.01 5.43 -5.26
N THR A 147 -5.84 5.40 -4.22
CA THR A 147 -6.31 4.16 -3.60
C THR A 147 -7.78 4.28 -3.24
N GLU A 148 -8.58 3.33 -3.71
CA GLU A 148 -10.00 3.25 -3.36
C GLU A 148 -10.19 2.71 -1.93
N ILE A 149 -11.21 3.25 -1.26
CA ILE A 149 -11.70 2.80 0.04
C ILE A 149 -12.87 1.85 -0.23
N THR A 150 -12.57 0.57 -0.44
CA THR A 150 -13.56 -0.47 -0.75
C THR A 150 -14.07 -1.21 0.48
N THR A 151 -13.98 -0.60 1.66
CA THR A 151 -14.26 -1.28 2.95
C THR A 151 -15.75 -1.25 3.27
N GLY A 152 -16.30 -2.31 3.86
CA GLY A 152 -17.73 -2.37 4.22
C GLY A 152 -18.16 -1.47 5.39
N GLY A 153 -17.29 -0.59 5.87
CA GLY A 153 -17.51 0.20 7.09
C GLY A 153 -16.48 1.33 7.25
N PRO A 154 -16.58 2.08 8.36
CA PRO A 154 -15.72 3.23 8.61
C PRO A 154 -14.28 2.82 8.87
N VAL A 155 -13.34 3.61 8.36
CA VAL A 155 -11.90 3.38 8.50
C VAL A 155 -11.14 4.63 8.89
N TYR A 156 -9.95 4.41 9.46
CA TYR A 156 -8.93 5.44 9.64
C TYR A 156 -7.80 5.22 8.66
N LEU A 157 -7.26 6.32 8.12
CA LEU A 157 -5.96 6.30 7.45
C LEU A 157 -4.86 6.54 8.49
N GLN A 158 -3.97 5.56 8.63
CA GLN A 158 -2.74 5.67 9.39
C GLN A 158 -1.55 5.72 8.43
N LEU A 159 -0.63 6.65 8.64
CA LEU A 159 0.68 6.72 8.01
C LEU A 159 1.74 6.33 9.04
N THR A 160 2.72 5.52 8.63
CA THR A 160 3.79 5.08 9.54
C THR A 160 5.05 4.75 8.76
N VAL A 161 6.20 4.82 9.43
CA VAL A 161 7.44 4.24 8.91
C VAL A 161 7.29 2.72 8.87
N ASN A 162 7.74 2.09 7.78
CA ASN A 162 7.79 0.65 7.62
C ASN A 162 8.98 0.10 8.40
N ASP A 163 8.82 0.09 9.72
CA ASP A 163 9.82 -0.40 10.66
C ASP A 163 9.11 -1.04 11.86
N HIS A 164 9.70 -2.11 12.37
CA HIS A 164 9.23 -2.84 13.54
C HIS A 164 9.81 -2.28 14.85
N HIS A 165 10.84 -1.42 14.78
CA HIS A 165 11.49 -0.78 15.93
C HIS A 165 11.60 0.74 15.71
N LEU A 166 10.57 1.49 16.10
CA LEU A 166 10.54 2.94 15.85
C LEU A 166 11.41 3.77 16.82
N ALA A 167 11.85 3.18 17.94
CA ALA A 167 12.42 3.91 19.06
C ALA A 167 13.81 4.50 18.79
N ASP A 168 14.58 3.88 17.90
CA ASP A 168 15.92 4.32 17.52
C ASP A 168 15.91 5.26 16.31
N ASN A 169 14.78 5.48 15.65
CA ASN A 169 14.73 6.41 14.52
C ASN A 169 14.75 7.88 14.94
N ASP A 170 15.13 8.77 14.02
CA ASP A 170 15.01 10.23 14.14
C ASP A 170 14.48 10.83 12.82
N GLY A 171 13.96 12.05 12.84
CA GLY A 171 13.44 12.72 11.65
C GLY A 171 11.94 12.54 11.42
N THR A 172 11.48 13.01 10.27
CA THR A 172 10.05 13.15 9.97
C THR A 172 9.81 13.15 8.47
N PHE A 173 8.80 12.41 8.05
CA PHE A 173 8.20 12.57 6.73
C PHE A 173 7.00 13.51 6.80
N PHE A 174 6.68 14.12 5.67
CA PHE A 174 5.41 14.80 5.49
C PHE A 174 4.73 14.31 4.21
N ALA A 175 3.42 14.16 4.28
CA ALA A 175 2.60 13.64 3.21
C ALA A 175 1.42 14.58 2.97
N ASP A 176 1.26 15.03 1.73
CA ASP A 176 0.06 15.77 1.34
C ASP A 176 -1.05 14.75 1.13
N VAL A 177 -2.09 14.78 1.95
CA VAL A 177 -3.22 13.86 1.90
C VAL A 177 -4.43 14.55 1.31
N GLN A 178 -5.03 13.93 0.29
CA GLN A 178 -6.27 14.33 -0.33
C GLN A 178 -7.29 13.19 -0.23
N VAL A 179 -8.50 13.51 0.21
CA VAL A 179 -9.59 12.55 0.37
C VAL A 179 -10.78 13.01 -0.44
N TYR A 180 -11.35 12.09 -1.22
CA TYR A 180 -12.43 12.36 -2.16
C TYR A 180 -13.67 11.56 -1.82
N GLY A 181 -14.82 12.18 -2.06
CA GLY A 181 -16.14 11.70 -1.72
C GLY A 181 -17.16 11.77 -2.82
#